data_AF-A0A192A1Y4-F1
#
_entry.id   AF-A0A192A1Y4-F1
#
_cell.length_a   1.000
_cell.length_b   1.000
_cell.length_c   1.000
_cell.angle_alpha   90.00
_cell.angle_beta   90.00
_cell.angle_gamma   90.00
#
_symmetry.space_group_name_H-M   'P 1'
#
loop_
_entity.id
_entity.type
_entity.pdbx_description
1 polymer ?
#
loop_
_entity_poly.entity_id
_entity_poly.type
_entity_poly.pdbx_seq_one_letter_code
_entity_poly.pdbx_strand_id
1 'polypeptide(L)'
;MRKVRNYLNNSVALSLALLGLSGPAAAQAGYALMPIHNGVNALKLRGYDAIAVRAWRENFNAHSFDVVTFFVRDGAAGRAQPWSLVPVFRRSEGGGSGGSGEQEQLHVTTGGGADCLLHDFRLLLAQGGKPAVLILANREAGASYAADANVRFDYYVLTENANSTPGYPKLSFRWQKSQPARAQYCDVNRAFDQELHLGTSSGTANVADGP
;
A
#
# COMPACT_ATOMS: atom_id res chain seq x y z
N MET A 1 -51.90 22.34 50.73
CA MET A 1 -52.52 21.06 50.29
C MET A 1 -52.85 21.15 48.80
N ARG A 2 -52.44 20.14 48.00
CA ARG A 2 -52.65 19.96 46.54
C ARG A 2 -51.97 21.04 45.65
N LYS A 3 -51.27 20.72 44.56
CA LYS A 3 -51.56 19.78 43.47
C LYS A 3 -50.28 19.17 42.90
N VAL A 4 -50.27 17.83 42.81
CA VAL A 4 -49.42 17.06 41.89
C VAL A 4 -49.96 17.28 40.47
N ARG A 5 -49.10 17.64 39.52
CA ARG A 5 -49.44 17.66 38.08
C ARG A 5 -48.58 16.64 37.36
N ASN A 6 -49.23 15.55 36.96
CA ASN A 6 -48.78 14.61 35.96
C ASN A 6 -48.82 15.29 34.58
N TYR A 7 -47.71 15.23 33.84
CA TYR A 7 -47.68 15.39 32.39
C TYR A 7 -46.86 14.20 31.87
N LEU A 8 -47.55 13.12 31.46
CA LEU A 8 -47.94 12.83 30.07
C LEU A 8 -46.74 12.77 29.12
N ASN A 9 -46.35 11.52 28.87
CA ASN A 9 -45.46 11.00 27.84
C ASN A 9 -45.68 11.68 26.48
N ASN A 10 -44.62 12.30 25.95
CA ASN A 10 -44.47 12.55 24.52
C ASN A 10 -43.29 11.73 24.03
N SER A 11 -43.58 10.51 23.55
CA SER A 11 -42.63 9.72 22.79
C SER A 11 -42.53 10.30 21.38
N VAL A 12 -41.57 11.20 21.17
CA VAL A 12 -41.17 11.62 19.82
C VAL A 12 -40.29 10.50 19.25
N ALA A 13 -40.84 9.73 18.33
CA ALA A 13 -40.08 8.80 17.52
C ALA A 13 -39.18 9.61 16.57
N LEU A 14 -37.90 9.73 16.90
CA LEU A 14 -36.90 10.35 16.05
C LEU A 14 -36.43 9.30 15.03
N SER A 15 -37.06 9.29 13.86
CA SER A 15 -36.58 8.54 12.71
C SER A 15 -35.24 9.11 12.25
N LEU A 16 -34.14 8.49 12.67
CA LEU A 16 -32.80 8.83 12.20
C LEU A 16 -32.64 8.27 10.78
N ALA A 17 -32.81 9.14 9.78
CA ALA A 17 -32.47 8.82 8.41
C ALA A 17 -30.97 8.52 8.32
N LEU A 18 -30.62 7.27 8.01
CA LEU A 18 -29.26 6.94 7.56
C LEU A 18 -29.06 7.56 6.19
N LEU A 19 -28.52 8.78 6.17
CA LEU A 19 -27.91 9.35 4.97
C LEU A 19 -26.69 8.49 4.63
N GLY A 20 -26.84 7.66 3.60
CA GLY A 20 -25.76 6.94 2.96
C GLY A 20 -24.72 7.93 2.43
N LEU A 21 -23.59 8.03 3.13
CA LEU A 21 -22.40 8.72 2.65
C LEU A 21 -21.67 7.81 1.67
N SER A 22 -22.23 7.68 0.47
CA SER A 22 -21.52 7.18 -0.71
C SER A 22 -20.66 8.32 -1.27
N GLY A 23 -19.65 8.74 -0.50
CA GLY A 23 -18.67 9.70 -0.97
C GLY A 23 -17.65 9.02 -1.88
N PRO A 24 -17.29 9.60 -3.05
CA PRO A 24 -16.13 9.14 -3.81
C PRO A 24 -14.89 9.32 -2.94
N ALA A 25 -13.93 8.39 -3.04
CA ALA A 25 -12.74 8.42 -2.21
C ALA A 25 -12.00 9.74 -2.48
N ALA A 26 -12.05 10.65 -1.50
CA ALA A 26 -11.21 11.83 -1.51
C ALA A 26 -9.78 11.35 -1.78
N ALA A 27 -9.07 12.00 -2.72
CA ALA A 27 -7.62 11.99 -2.74
C ALA A 27 -7.16 12.03 -1.28
N GLN A 28 -6.58 10.94 -0.78
CA GLN A 28 -6.44 10.71 0.66
C GLN A 28 -5.76 11.93 1.27
N ALA A 29 -6.53 12.74 2.02
CA ALA A 29 -6.16 14.12 2.29
C ALA A 29 -4.74 14.21 2.90
N GLY A 30 -3.83 14.85 2.16
CA GLY A 30 -2.42 14.98 2.52
C GLY A 30 -1.52 13.83 2.07
N TYR A 31 -1.88 13.08 1.02
CA TYR A 31 -1.00 12.15 0.32
C TYR A 31 -0.95 12.44 -1.18
N ALA A 32 0.24 12.30 -1.76
CA ALA A 32 0.47 12.33 -3.20
C ALA A 32 0.92 10.94 -3.67
N LEU A 33 0.35 10.47 -4.78
CA LEU A 33 0.82 9.25 -5.43
C LEU A 33 2.21 9.49 -6.03
N MET A 34 3.17 8.61 -5.70
CA MET A 34 4.52 8.62 -6.26
C MET A 34 4.66 7.49 -7.28
N PRO A 35 4.63 7.78 -8.59
CA PRO A 35 4.92 6.78 -9.60
C PRO A 35 6.40 6.37 -9.51
N ILE A 36 6.65 5.07 -9.61
CA ILE A 36 7.99 4.47 -9.65
C ILE A 36 8.21 3.89 -11.03
N HIS A 37 8.96 4.63 -11.84
CA HIS A 37 9.34 4.26 -13.19
C HIS A 37 10.51 3.28 -13.17
N ASN A 38 10.72 2.52 -14.24
CA ASN A 38 11.91 1.68 -14.35
C ASN A 38 13.20 2.51 -14.18
N GLY A 39 14.16 1.94 -13.46
CA GLY A 39 15.40 2.61 -13.08
C GLY A 39 15.34 3.21 -11.67
N VAL A 40 16.17 4.23 -11.45
CA VAL A 40 16.34 4.89 -10.15
C VAL A 40 15.37 6.07 -10.04
N ASN A 41 14.52 6.05 -9.01
CA ASN A 41 13.58 7.13 -8.71
C ASN A 41 14.02 7.79 -7.42
N ALA A 42 14.29 9.10 -7.45
CA ALA A 42 14.62 9.87 -6.25
C ALA A 42 13.34 10.32 -5.53
N LEU A 43 13.33 10.19 -4.20
CA LEU A 43 12.22 10.61 -3.34
C LEU A 43 12.72 10.96 -1.93
N LYS A 44 11.79 11.31 -1.05
CA LYS A 44 12.04 11.56 0.37
C LYS A 44 11.15 10.67 1.21
N LEU A 45 11.73 10.06 2.23
CA LEU A 45 11.02 9.22 3.19
C LEU A 45 11.35 9.72 4.60
N ARG A 46 10.39 10.33 5.30
CA ARG A 46 10.61 10.94 6.64
C ARG A 46 11.85 11.85 6.72
N GLY A 47 12.09 12.65 5.67
CA GLY A 47 13.23 13.57 5.60
C GLY A 47 14.54 12.96 5.08
N TYR A 48 14.66 11.63 5.07
CA TYR A 48 15.80 10.93 4.48
C TYR A 48 15.80 11.07 2.96
N ASP A 49 17.00 11.22 2.39
CA ASP A 49 17.22 10.97 0.96
C ASP A 49 16.85 9.51 0.71
N ALA A 50 15.95 9.27 -0.25
CA ALA A 50 15.51 7.94 -0.58
C ALA A 50 15.57 7.71 -2.09
N ILE A 51 15.83 6.46 -2.46
CA ILE A 51 15.66 5.99 -3.83
C ILE A 51 14.76 4.76 -3.84
N ALA A 52 13.95 4.66 -4.88
CA ALA A 52 13.26 3.43 -5.26
C ALA A 52 13.85 2.96 -6.58
N VAL A 53 14.34 1.73 -6.62
CA VAL A 53 14.87 1.13 -7.84
C VAL A 53 13.85 0.13 -8.33
N ARG A 54 13.27 0.37 -9.50
CA ARG A 54 12.45 -0.60 -10.22
C ARG A 54 13.28 -1.22 -11.33
N ALA A 55 13.25 -2.53 -11.42
CA ALA A 55 13.96 -3.25 -12.46
C ALA A 55 13.14 -4.45 -12.94
N TRP A 56 13.21 -4.69 -14.24
CA TRP A 56 12.69 -5.89 -14.86
C TRP A 56 13.43 -7.13 -14.39
N ARG A 57 12.70 -8.13 -13.88
CA ARG A 57 13.23 -9.46 -13.59
C ARG A 57 12.91 -10.36 -14.77
N GLU A 58 13.86 -10.45 -15.68
CA GLU A 58 13.82 -11.37 -16.80
C GLU A 58 13.75 -12.82 -16.31
N ASN A 59 12.87 -13.62 -16.92
CA ASN A 59 12.66 -15.01 -16.58
C ASN A 59 12.46 -15.91 -17.81
N PHE A 60 12.84 -15.43 -19.00
CA PHE A 60 12.65 -16.09 -20.29
C PHE A 60 11.18 -16.44 -20.56
N ASN A 61 10.27 -15.58 -20.09
CA ASN A 61 8.84 -15.69 -20.28
C ASN A 61 8.30 -14.32 -20.70
N ALA A 62 7.31 -14.31 -21.61
CA ALA A 62 6.58 -13.12 -22.05
C ALA A 62 5.79 -12.42 -20.91
N HIS A 63 5.67 -13.08 -19.76
CA HIS A 63 4.96 -12.59 -18.58
C HIS A 63 5.92 -12.41 -17.40
N SER A 64 6.94 -11.60 -17.62
CA SER A 64 7.91 -11.24 -16.58
C SER A 64 7.30 -10.27 -15.58
N PHE A 65 8.06 -9.95 -14.54
CA PHE A 65 7.63 -9.09 -13.47
C PHE A 65 8.72 -8.09 -13.13
N ASP A 66 8.35 -6.90 -12.66
CA ASP A 66 9.33 -6.00 -12.08
C ASP A 66 9.49 -6.26 -10.60
N VAL A 67 10.68 -5.92 -10.12
CA VAL A 67 11.05 -5.88 -8.71
C VAL A 67 11.34 -4.44 -8.35
N VAL A 68 10.80 -4.00 -7.21
CA VAL A 68 11.05 -2.67 -6.65
C VAL A 68 11.65 -2.77 -5.27
N THR A 69 12.81 -2.14 -5.09
CA THR A 69 13.54 -2.07 -3.82
C THR A 69 13.69 -0.62 -3.38
N PHE A 70 13.52 -0.37 -2.09
CA PHE A 70 13.62 0.97 -1.50
C PHE A 70 14.92 1.09 -0.69
N PHE A 71 15.58 2.23 -0.82
CA PHE A 71 16.78 2.55 -0.06
C PHE A 71 16.69 3.97 0.51
N VAL A 72 17.36 4.18 1.63
CA VAL A 72 17.49 5.49 2.28
C VAL A 72 18.94 5.77 2.65
N ARG A 73 19.28 7.04 2.76
CA ARG A 73 20.50 7.52 3.40
C ARG A 73 20.20 8.81 4.15
N ASP A 74 20.98 9.08 5.18
CA ASP A 74 20.91 10.37 5.86
C ASP A 74 21.68 11.42 5.05
N GLY A 75 20.94 12.27 4.33
CA GLY A 75 21.50 13.37 3.55
C GLY A 75 21.94 14.57 4.41
N ALA A 76 21.53 14.65 5.68
CA ALA A 76 21.89 15.74 6.58
C ALA A 76 23.21 15.48 7.34
N ALA A 77 23.73 14.25 7.30
CA ALA A 77 24.89 13.82 8.08
C ALA A 77 26.25 14.43 7.66
N GLY A 78 26.28 15.37 6.70
CA GLY A 78 27.49 16.09 6.27
C GLY A 78 28.60 15.27 5.61
N ARG A 79 28.51 13.94 5.65
CA ARG A 79 29.40 12.95 4.99
C ARG A 79 28.58 12.00 4.14
N ALA A 80 29.17 11.46 3.06
CA ALA A 80 28.51 10.47 2.22
C ALA A 80 28.16 9.22 3.04
N GLN A 81 26.87 9.02 3.33
CA GLN A 81 26.37 7.84 4.02
C GLN A 81 26.11 6.71 3.01
N PRO A 82 26.36 5.45 3.39
CA PRO A 82 25.95 4.31 2.57
C PRO A 82 24.41 4.25 2.47
N TRP A 83 23.93 3.70 1.36
CA TRP A 83 22.52 3.38 1.20
C TRP A 83 22.14 2.21 2.12
N SER A 84 21.03 2.38 2.83
CA SER A 84 20.42 1.35 3.68
C SER A 84 19.10 0.90 3.07
N LEU A 85 18.85 -0.40 3.05
CA LEU A 85 17.61 -0.97 2.52
C LEU A 85 16.43 -0.63 3.44
N VAL A 86 15.27 -0.32 2.86
CA VAL A 86 14.00 -0.13 3.55
C VAL A 86 13.10 -1.34 3.23
N PRO A 87 13.08 -2.37 4.10
CA PRO A 87 12.31 -3.57 3.85
C PRO A 87 10.82 -3.37 4.12
N VAL A 88 10.03 -4.32 3.62
CA VAL A 88 8.60 -4.48 3.90
C VAL A 88 8.43 -5.68 4.82
N PHE A 89 7.96 -5.46 6.05
CA PHE A 89 7.61 -6.55 6.97
C PHE A 89 6.16 -6.98 6.70
N ARG A 90 6.00 -8.06 5.94
CA ARG A 90 4.70 -8.66 5.65
C ARG A 90 4.20 -9.45 6.84
N ARG A 91 2.89 -9.46 7.06
CA ARG A 91 2.27 -10.37 8.02
C ARG A 91 2.48 -11.81 7.53
N SER A 92 3.03 -12.68 8.37
CA SER A 92 3.09 -14.11 8.12
C SER A 92 1.70 -14.71 8.29
N GLU A 93 1.23 -15.47 7.29
CA GLU A 93 -0.05 -16.17 7.36
C GLU A 93 0.03 -17.45 8.22
N GLY A 94 1.25 -17.87 8.62
CA GLY A 94 1.49 -18.94 9.58
C GLY A 94 2.23 -18.41 10.80
N GLY A 95 1.55 -18.37 11.95
CA GLY A 95 2.15 -18.07 13.25
C GLY A 95 3.16 -19.14 13.64
N GLY A 96 4.41 -18.99 13.22
CA GLY A 96 5.53 -19.77 13.72
C GLY A 96 5.95 -19.26 15.09
N SER A 97 5.97 -20.14 16.09
CA SER A 97 6.45 -19.86 17.44
C SER A 97 7.91 -19.38 17.42
N GLY A 98 8.15 -18.09 17.63
CA GLY A 98 9.50 -17.60 17.98
C GLY A 98 9.86 -16.16 17.61
N GLY A 99 9.13 -15.47 16.73
CA GLY A 99 9.47 -14.08 16.38
C GLY A 99 8.35 -13.38 15.60
N SER A 100 7.96 -12.20 16.07
CA SER A 100 7.03 -11.14 15.56
C SER A 100 5.85 -11.44 14.60
N GLY A 101 5.64 -12.66 14.09
CA GLY A 101 4.63 -12.97 13.09
C GLY A 101 4.83 -12.22 11.77
N GLU A 102 6.02 -11.67 11.52
CA GLU A 102 6.33 -10.86 10.33
C GLU A 102 7.43 -11.52 9.50
N GLN A 103 7.27 -11.49 8.18
CA GLN A 103 8.27 -11.92 7.21
C GLN A 103 8.87 -10.68 6.54
N GLU A 104 10.18 -10.52 6.68
CA GLU A 104 10.92 -9.47 6.00
C GLU A 104 11.00 -9.73 4.49
N GLN A 105 10.59 -8.75 3.69
CA GLN A 105 10.72 -8.74 2.24
C GLN A 105 11.58 -7.55 1.83
N LEU A 106 12.62 -7.81 1.04
CA LEU A 106 13.55 -6.78 0.59
C LEU A 106 13.07 -6.06 -0.68
N HIS A 107 11.99 -6.53 -1.29
CA HIS A 107 11.42 -5.95 -2.48
C HIS A 107 9.90 -6.18 -2.55
N VAL A 108 9.25 -5.44 -3.44
CA VAL A 108 7.89 -5.73 -3.90
C VAL A 108 7.93 -6.10 -5.37
N THR A 109 6.94 -6.87 -5.81
CA THR A 109 6.82 -7.28 -7.20
C THR A 109 5.64 -6.58 -7.85
N THR A 110 5.68 -6.45 -9.17
CA THR A 110 4.54 -6.12 -10.02
C THR A 110 4.55 -7.07 -11.20
N GLY A 111 3.43 -7.74 -11.47
CA GLY A 111 3.40 -8.87 -12.39
C GLY A 111 2.05 -9.59 -12.44
N GLY A 112 1.90 -10.43 -13.47
CA GLY A 112 0.68 -11.18 -13.73
C GLY A 112 0.75 -11.99 -15.02
N GLY A 113 -0.40 -12.20 -15.65
CA GLY A 113 -0.50 -12.89 -16.94
C GLY A 113 -0.48 -11.91 -18.12
N ALA A 114 -0.81 -12.42 -19.31
CA ALA A 114 -0.89 -11.63 -20.55
C ALA A 114 -1.86 -10.45 -20.44
N ASP A 115 -3.04 -10.70 -19.86
CA ASP A 115 -4.17 -9.78 -19.94
C ASP A 115 -4.41 -8.97 -18.66
N CYS A 116 -3.97 -9.49 -17.52
CA CYS A 116 -4.22 -8.85 -16.23
C CYS A 116 -3.08 -9.03 -15.23
N LEU A 117 -2.78 -7.97 -14.48
CA LEU A 117 -1.85 -8.02 -13.36
C LEU A 117 -2.49 -8.65 -12.12
N LEU A 118 -1.74 -9.55 -11.48
CA LEU A 118 -2.14 -10.21 -10.24
C LEU A 118 -1.68 -9.46 -9.00
N HIS A 119 -0.58 -8.71 -9.13
CA HIS A 119 -0.02 -7.93 -8.05
C HIS A 119 0.62 -6.65 -8.59
N ASP A 120 0.39 -5.56 -7.89
CA ASP A 120 1.00 -4.25 -8.12
C ASP A 120 0.92 -3.44 -6.83
N PHE A 121 1.52 -2.25 -6.81
CA PHE A 121 1.56 -1.41 -5.62
C PHE A 121 1.24 0.05 -5.90
N ARG A 122 0.96 0.80 -4.84
CA ARG A 122 0.93 2.27 -4.85
C ARG A 122 1.77 2.78 -3.70
N LEU A 123 2.72 3.66 -4.01
CA LEU A 123 3.46 4.41 -2.98
C LEU A 123 2.83 5.79 -2.83
N LEU A 124 2.39 6.09 -1.62
CA LEU A 124 1.79 7.37 -1.27
C LEU A 124 2.77 8.13 -0.37
N LEU A 125 3.22 9.29 -0.85
CA LEU A 125 4.06 10.19 -0.09
C LEU A 125 3.18 11.18 0.66
N ALA A 126 3.36 11.20 1.97
CA ALA A 126 2.66 12.10 2.85
C ALA A 126 3.12 13.55 2.70
N GLN A 127 2.18 14.46 2.75
CA GLN A 127 2.39 15.89 2.99
C GLN A 127 2.27 16.17 4.50
N GLY A 128 2.97 17.20 4.99
CA GLY A 128 2.80 17.68 6.36
C GLY A 128 3.26 16.72 7.46
N GLY A 129 4.33 15.95 7.24
CA GLY A 129 5.00 15.16 8.28
C GLY A 129 4.36 13.79 8.62
N LYS A 130 3.29 13.39 7.92
CA LYS A 130 2.76 12.02 8.02
C LYS A 130 3.78 11.00 7.45
N PRO A 131 3.74 9.73 7.86
CA PRO A 131 4.57 8.69 7.27
C PRO A 131 4.09 8.33 5.85
N ALA A 132 5.02 7.93 4.97
CA ALA A 132 4.65 7.37 3.67
C ALA A 132 3.86 6.06 3.84
N VAL A 133 2.98 5.76 2.89
CA VAL A 133 2.16 4.54 2.87
C VAL A 133 2.45 3.77 1.60
N LEU A 134 2.76 2.49 1.75
CA LEU A 134 2.86 1.54 0.66
C LEU A 134 1.62 0.64 0.68
N ILE A 135 0.87 0.61 -0.40
CA ILE A 135 -0.30 -0.25 -0.55
C ILE A 135 0.04 -1.32 -1.56
N LEU A 136 -0.06 -2.59 -1.17
CA LEU A 136 0.09 -3.74 -2.06
C LEU A 136 -1.28 -4.27 -2.41
N ALA A 137 -1.60 -4.36 -3.71
CA ALA A 137 -2.75 -5.11 -4.16
C ALA A 137 -2.30 -6.50 -4.60
N ASN A 138 -2.97 -7.52 -4.13
CA ASN A 138 -2.74 -8.89 -4.53
C ASN A 138 -4.07 -9.56 -4.83
N ARG A 139 -4.09 -10.40 -5.86
CA ARG A 139 -5.14 -11.39 -6.07
C ARG A 139 -4.51 -12.70 -6.50
N GLU A 140 -5.20 -13.78 -6.18
CA GLU A 140 -4.91 -15.08 -6.78
C GLU A 140 -5.36 -15.07 -8.24
N ALA A 141 -4.71 -15.87 -9.09
CA ALA A 141 -5.14 -16.04 -10.48
C ALA A 141 -6.59 -16.57 -10.55
N GLY A 142 -6.99 -17.43 -9.61
CA GLY A 142 -8.28 -18.12 -9.67
C GLY A 142 -8.26 -19.21 -10.74
N ALA A 143 -9.32 -19.29 -11.57
CA ALA A 143 -9.40 -20.30 -12.63
C ALA A 143 -8.44 -20.05 -13.80
N SER A 144 -8.05 -18.79 -14.04
CA SER A 144 -7.07 -18.39 -15.06
C SER A 144 -6.55 -16.98 -14.77
N TYR A 145 -5.43 -16.55 -15.38
CA TYR A 145 -4.92 -15.19 -15.22
C TYR A 145 -5.90 -14.08 -15.63
N ALA A 146 -6.88 -14.37 -16.48
CA ALA A 146 -7.91 -13.41 -16.91
C ALA A 146 -9.21 -13.51 -16.11
N ALA A 147 -9.34 -14.50 -15.21
CA ALA A 147 -10.53 -14.66 -14.38
C ALA A 147 -10.60 -13.54 -13.33
N ASP A 148 -11.80 -13.01 -13.14
CA ASP A 148 -12.07 -12.09 -12.02
C ASP A 148 -11.90 -12.82 -10.69
N ALA A 149 -11.19 -12.19 -9.76
CA ALA A 149 -10.99 -12.69 -8.41
C ALA A 149 -11.03 -11.56 -7.38
N ASN A 150 -11.17 -11.90 -6.10
CA ASN A 150 -11.08 -10.92 -5.03
C ASN A 150 -9.66 -10.33 -4.96
N VAL A 151 -9.58 -9.00 -5.00
CA VAL A 151 -8.35 -8.26 -4.72
C VAL A 151 -8.28 -7.93 -3.24
N ARG A 152 -7.11 -8.10 -2.64
CA ARG A 152 -6.78 -7.66 -1.27
C ARG A 152 -5.80 -6.50 -1.33
N PHE A 153 -6.14 -5.41 -0.64
CA PHE A 153 -5.24 -4.27 -0.42
C PHE A 153 -4.60 -4.37 0.96
N ASP A 154 -3.29 -4.56 1.01
CA ASP A 154 -2.48 -4.58 2.23
C ASP A 154 -1.78 -3.23 2.40
N TYR A 155 -2.09 -2.53 3.49
CA TYR A 155 -1.56 -1.20 3.79
C TYR A 155 -0.36 -1.32 4.72
N TYR A 156 0.76 -0.73 4.30
CA TYR A 156 1.99 -0.67 5.07
C TYR A 156 2.39 0.78 5.33
N VAL A 157 2.70 1.10 6.58
CA VAL A 157 3.10 2.44 6.99
C VAL A 157 4.60 2.48 7.24
N LEU A 158 5.26 3.49 6.68
CA LEU A 158 6.68 3.72 6.92
C LEU A 158 6.93 4.05 8.39
N THR A 159 7.67 3.18 9.06
CA THR A 159 7.96 3.23 10.47
C THR A 159 9.46 3.41 10.70
N GLU A 160 9.80 4.19 11.70
CA GLU A 160 11.19 4.40 12.12
C GLU A 160 11.50 3.56 13.37
N ASN A 161 12.64 2.87 13.35
CA ASN A 161 13.21 2.26 14.54
C ASN A 161 13.83 3.35 15.42
N ALA A 162 12.97 4.09 16.12
CA ALA A 162 13.38 5.21 16.97
C ALA A 162 14.18 4.76 18.21
N ASN A 163 13.93 3.54 18.67
CA ASN A 163 14.59 2.95 19.84
C ASN A 163 15.91 2.26 19.50
N SER A 164 16.33 2.26 18.23
CA SER A 164 17.53 1.55 17.76
C SER A 164 17.57 0.08 18.20
N THR A 165 16.42 -0.58 18.16
CA THR A 165 16.30 -2.00 18.52
C THR A 165 17.23 -2.83 17.64
N PRO A 166 18.17 -3.59 18.24
CA PRO A 166 19.08 -4.44 17.47
C PRO A 166 18.33 -5.41 16.56
N GLY A 167 18.85 -5.63 15.35
CA GLY A 167 18.24 -6.51 14.36
C GLY A 167 17.10 -5.89 13.53
N TYR A 168 16.70 -4.63 13.80
CA TYR A 168 15.70 -3.93 12.99
C TYR A 168 16.31 -2.76 12.19
N PRO A 169 15.90 -2.58 10.93
CA PRO A 169 16.40 -1.49 10.08
C PRO A 169 15.95 -0.12 10.60
N LYS A 170 16.66 0.93 10.21
CA LYS A 170 16.32 2.30 10.63
C LYS A 170 14.91 2.72 10.17
N LEU A 171 14.57 2.40 8.93
CA LEU A 171 13.23 2.60 8.36
C LEU A 171 12.72 1.28 7.79
N SER A 172 11.43 1.01 7.94
CA SER A 172 10.76 -0.13 7.31
C SER A 172 9.29 0.15 7.06
N PHE A 173 8.71 -0.48 6.05
CA PHE A 173 7.27 -0.53 5.86
C PHE A 173 6.67 -1.64 6.71
N ARG A 174 5.77 -1.30 7.64
CA ARG A 174 5.14 -2.24 8.57
C ARG A 174 3.66 -2.38 8.26
N TRP A 175 3.14 -3.60 8.31
CA TRP A 175 1.72 -3.84 8.05
C TRP A 175 0.84 -3.08 9.05
N GLN A 176 -0.21 -2.45 8.55
CA GLN A 176 -1.17 -1.69 9.34
C GLN A 176 -2.56 -2.34 9.29
N LYS A 177 -3.02 -2.68 8.09
CA LYS A 177 -4.34 -3.26 7.86
C LYS A 177 -4.42 -3.94 6.50
N SER A 178 -5.42 -4.79 6.35
CA SER A 178 -5.81 -5.38 5.07
C SER A 178 -7.27 -5.03 4.79
N GLN A 179 -7.61 -4.82 3.53
CA GLN A 179 -8.97 -4.52 3.08
C GLN A 179 -9.26 -5.29 1.79
N PRO A 180 -10.31 -6.13 1.75
CA PRO A 180 -10.76 -6.71 0.49
C PRO A 180 -11.40 -5.62 -0.39
N ALA A 181 -11.25 -5.75 -1.70
CA ALA A 181 -12.02 -4.98 -2.66
C ALA A 181 -13.51 -5.33 -2.54
N ARG A 182 -14.39 -4.39 -2.92
CA ARG A 182 -15.85 -4.59 -2.86
C ARG A 182 -16.36 -5.41 -4.03
N ALA A 183 -15.66 -5.37 -5.16
CA ALA A 183 -15.90 -6.19 -6.32
C ALA A 183 -14.71 -7.12 -6.64
N GLN A 184 -14.93 -8.01 -7.60
CA GLN A 184 -13.90 -8.85 -8.18
C GLN A 184 -13.31 -8.18 -9.41
N TYR A 185 -12.01 -8.41 -9.64
CA TYR A 185 -11.28 -7.81 -10.75
C TYR A 185 -10.28 -8.82 -11.30
N CYS A 186 -10.18 -8.89 -12.62
CA CYS A 186 -9.07 -9.58 -13.26
C CYS A 186 -7.76 -8.79 -13.07
N ASP A 187 -7.81 -7.47 -12.97
CA ASP A 187 -6.62 -6.63 -12.91
C ASP A 187 -6.60 -5.77 -11.63
N VAL A 188 -5.52 -5.90 -10.85
CA VAL A 188 -5.35 -5.14 -9.60
C VAL A 188 -5.27 -3.63 -9.81
N ASN A 189 -4.82 -3.14 -10.97
CA ASN A 189 -4.81 -1.71 -11.29
C ASN A 189 -6.19 -1.15 -11.52
N ARG A 190 -7.09 -1.93 -12.12
CA ARG A 190 -8.50 -1.56 -12.20
C ARG A 190 -9.12 -1.49 -10.81
N ALA A 191 -8.77 -2.42 -9.92
CA ALA A 191 -9.22 -2.37 -8.52
C ALA A 191 -8.68 -1.12 -7.79
N PHE A 192 -7.40 -0.77 -7.96
CA PHE A 192 -6.82 0.45 -7.39
C PHE A 192 -7.55 1.72 -7.84
N ASP A 193 -7.84 1.82 -9.12
CA ASP A 193 -8.50 2.99 -9.70
C ASP A 193 -9.96 3.11 -9.25
N GLN A 194 -10.71 2.00 -9.31
CA GLN A 194 -12.16 2.01 -9.04
C GLN A 194 -12.50 2.02 -7.56
N GLU A 195 -11.71 1.35 -6.71
CA GLU A 195 -11.99 1.25 -5.26
C GLU A 195 -11.31 2.35 -4.44
N LEU A 196 -10.09 2.72 -4.82
CA LEU A 196 -9.24 3.62 -4.03
C LEU A 196 -8.92 4.95 -4.75
N HIS A 197 -9.27 5.10 -6.04
CA HIS A 197 -8.94 6.26 -6.87
C HIS A 197 -7.44 6.59 -6.87
N LEU A 198 -6.60 5.54 -6.91
CA LEU A 198 -5.14 5.65 -6.94
C LEU A 198 -4.55 5.37 -8.33
N GLY A 199 -5.36 5.55 -9.37
CA GLY A 199 -4.96 5.41 -10.77
C GLY A 199 -4.65 3.97 -11.20
N THR A 200 -4.30 3.83 -12.46
CA THR A 200 -4.19 2.55 -13.18
C THR A 200 -2.76 2.03 -13.33
N SER A 201 -1.77 2.65 -12.70
CA SER A 201 -0.38 2.20 -12.78
C SER A 201 0.45 2.61 -11.56
N SER A 202 1.42 1.78 -11.17
CA SER A 202 2.46 2.08 -10.20
C SER A 202 3.62 2.91 -10.77
N GLY A 203 3.60 3.19 -12.07
CA GLY A 203 4.68 3.80 -12.85
C GLY A 203 4.97 3.00 -14.12
N THR A 204 5.82 3.52 -14.99
CA THR A 204 6.14 2.84 -16.25
C THR A 204 7.16 1.73 -16.01
N ALA A 205 6.77 0.48 -16.29
CA ALA A 205 7.75 -0.58 -16.56
C ALA A 205 8.58 -0.17 -17.78
N ASN A 206 9.80 -0.69 -17.91
CA ASN A 206 10.49 -0.57 -19.20
C ASN A 206 9.62 -1.28 -20.24
N VAL A 207 8.97 -0.51 -21.10
CA VAL A 207 8.56 -1.00 -22.42
C VAL A 207 9.85 -1.01 -23.22
N ALA A 208 10.65 -2.06 -23.02
CA ALA A 208 11.34 -2.57 -24.18
C ALA A 208 10.20 -3.16 -25.02
N ASP A 209 9.73 -2.41 -26.00
CA ASP A 209 9.21 -3.03 -27.21
C ASP A 209 10.22 -4.13 -27.52
N GLY A 210 9.78 -5.39 -27.40
CA GLY A 210 10.64 -6.51 -27.66
C GLY A 210 11.22 -6.40 -29.08
N PRO A 211 12.25 -7.19 -29.41
CA PRO A 211 12.46 -7.49 -30.82
C PRO A 211 11.19 -8.06 -31.47
#